data_AF-A0A9P5WWZ2-F1
#
_entry.id   AF-A0A9P5WWZ2-F1
#
_cell.length_a   1.000
_cell.length_b   1.000
_cell.length_c   1.000
_cell.angle_alpha   90.00
_cell.angle_beta   90.00
_cell.angle_gamma   90.00
#
_symmetry.space_group_name_H-M   'P 1'
#
loop_
_entity.id
_entity.type
_entity.pdbx_description
1 polymer ?
#
loop_
_entity_poly.entity_id
_entity_poly.type
_entity_poly.pdbx_seq_one_letter_code
_entity_poly.pdbx_strand_id
1 'polypeptide(L)'
;MPLNNFFKTLISKLCAVFLKLFTGRSDNPPESDLWDLSLDNRQMLCFTKCLSSIRILKHGADSLYMFDLGDLSTVLWKLAVPSVLTVLYVCCLPEGMSEKELAWELVQNGIRFHTLQHCDTLDSAPEEKLTATMVPMRLSGHIFNKGDHEFYEKQCQLLFFL
;
A
#
# COMPACT_ATOMS: atom_id res chain seq x y z
N MET A 1 -2.08 -8.55 34.42
CA MET A 1 -3.26 -9.34 33.97
C MET A 1 -2.99 -10.81 34.26
N PRO A 2 -3.91 -11.56 34.89
CA PRO A 2 -3.69 -12.98 35.17
C PRO A 2 -3.79 -13.81 33.89
N LEU A 3 -2.78 -14.66 33.64
CA LEU A 3 -2.62 -15.52 32.45
C LEU A 3 -3.88 -16.35 32.09
N ASN A 4 -4.71 -16.65 33.10
CA ASN A 4 -5.89 -17.52 32.98
C ASN A 4 -7.06 -16.96 32.16
N ASN A 5 -7.11 -15.64 31.92
CA ASN A 5 -8.19 -15.06 31.12
C ASN A 5 -7.91 -15.09 29.62
N PHE A 6 -6.63 -15.22 29.21
CA PHE A 6 -6.27 -15.25 27.80
C PHE A 6 -6.93 -16.43 27.09
N PHE A 7 -6.86 -17.64 27.67
CA PHE A 7 -7.45 -18.87 27.10
C PHE A 7 -8.98 -18.88 27.01
N LYS A 8 -9.66 -17.91 27.62
CA LYS A 8 -11.12 -17.75 27.53
C LYS A 8 -11.54 -16.80 26.41
N THR A 9 -10.60 -16.07 25.82
CA THR A 9 -10.87 -15.11 24.75
C THR A 9 -11.26 -15.81 23.46
N LEU A 10 -11.95 -15.10 22.57
CA LEU A 10 -12.25 -15.60 21.22
C LEU A 10 -10.95 -15.88 20.44
N ILE A 11 -9.96 -14.99 20.58
CA ILE A 11 -8.65 -15.11 19.92
C ILE A 11 -7.94 -16.39 20.34
N SER A 12 -7.87 -16.72 21.62
CA SER A 12 -7.20 -17.94 22.07
C SER A 12 -7.90 -19.21 21.57
N LYS A 13 -9.23 -19.19 21.47
CA LYS A 13 -10.01 -20.30 20.91
C LYS A 13 -9.69 -20.48 19.42
N LEU A 14 -9.61 -19.39 18.66
CA LEU A 14 -9.22 -19.42 17.24
C LEU A 14 -7.77 -19.91 17.06
N CYS A 15 -6.82 -19.42 17.85
CA CYS A 15 -5.43 -19.89 17.81
C CYS A 15 -5.31 -21.38 18.16
N ALA A 16 -6.08 -21.87 19.15
CA ALA A 16 -6.09 -23.29 19.51
C ALA A 16 -6.67 -24.17 18.40
N VAL A 17 -7.73 -23.71 17.72
CA VAL A 17 -8.30 -24.40 16.54
C VAL A 17 -7.28 -24.44 15.41
N PHE A 18 -6.66 -23.31 15.08
CA PHE A 18 -5.61 -23.23 14.05
C PHE A 18 -4.45 -24.18 14.34
N LEU A 19 -3.89 -24.16 15.55
CA LEU A 19 -2.78 -25.04 15.93
C LEU A 19 -3.20 -26.51 15.89
N LYS A 20 -4.44 -26.85 16.25
CA LYS A 20 -4.95 -28.22 16.17
C LYS A 20 -5.10 -28.69 14.71
N LEU A 21 -5.56 -27.83 13.81
CA LEU A 21 -5.63 -28.11 12.37
C LEU A 21 -4.23 -28.22 11.75
N PHE A 22 -3.27 -27.40 12.17
CA PHE A 22 -1.90 -27.38 11.64
C PHE A 22 -1.04 -28.56 12.12
N THR A 23 -1.26 -29.01 13.36
CA THR A 23 -0.50 -30.12 13.97
C THR A 23 -1.16 -31.48 13.78
N GLY A 24 -2.45 -31.50 13.45
CA GLY A 24 -3.16 -32.70 13.07
C GLY A 24 -2.67 -33.20 11.71
N ARG A 25 -1.99 -34.35 11.69
CA ARG A 25 -1.78 -35.15 10.47
C ARG A 25 -3.09 -35.77 9.99
N SER A 26 -4.14 -34.97 9.81
CA SER A 26 -5.33 -35.42 9.10
C SER A 26 -5.14 -35.10 7.64
N ASP A 27 -5.23 -36.12 6.78
CA ASP A 27 -5.27 -35.96 5.31
C ASP A 27 -6.50 -35.15 4.84
N ASN A 28 -7.38 -34.78 5.78
CA ASN A 28 -8.56 -33.98 5.50
C ASN A 28 -8.23 -32.50 5.55
N PRO A 29 -8.48 -31.77 4.45
CA PRO A 29 -8.32 -30.34 4.43
C PRO A 29 -9.20 -29.61 5.45
N PRO A 30 -8.75 -28.48 6.05
CA PRO A 30 -9.67 -27.52 6.67
C PRO A 30 -10.87 -27.21 5.76
N GLU A 31 -11.98 -26.84 6.39
CA GLU A 31 -13.19 -26.40 5.67
C GLU A 31 -12.81 -25.38 4.59
N SER A 32 -13.50 -25.44 3.43
CA SER A 32 -13.16 -24.65 2.24
C SER A 32 -12.99 -23.16 2.54
N ASP A 33 -13.84 -22.62 3.41
CA ASP A 33 -13.85 -21.20 3.78
C ASP A 33 -12.64 -20.79 4.65
N LEU A 34 -11.94 -21.76 5.22
CA LEU A 34 -10.75 -21.59 6.06
C LEU A 34 -9.46 -22.02 5.34
N TRP A 35 -9.56 -22.54 4.12
CA TRP A 35 -8.43 -22.92 3.30
C TRP A 35 -8.39 -22.10 2.01
N ASP A 36 -7.51 -21.10 1.94
CA ASP A 36 -7.26 -20.22 0.79
C ASP A 36 -6.84 -20.93 -0.51
N LEU A 37 -6.53 -22.23 -0.47
CA LEU A 37 -6.20 -23.07 -1.63
C LEU A 37 -7.26 -24.14 -1.90
N SER A 38 -8.42 -24.10 -1.24
CA SER A 38 -9.55 -24.96 -1.59
C SER A 38 -10.23 -24.42 -2.86
N LEU A 39 -10.58 -25.31 -3.78
CA LEU A 39 -11.26 -24.97 -5.04
C LEU A 39 -12.63 -24.33 -4.80
N ASP A 40 -13.27 -24.66 -3.68
CA ASP A 40 -14.57 -24.12 -3.28
C ASP A 40 -14.44 -22.83 -2.46
N ASN A 41 -13.20 -22.40 -2.13
CA ASN A 41 -12.98 -21.13 -1.46
C ASN A 41 -13.22 -19.99 -2.46
N ARG A 42 -14.21 -19.15 -2.17
CA ARG A 42 -14.53 -17.98 -3.01
C ARG A 42 -13.42 -16.92 -3.05
N GLN A 43 -12.43 -17.01 -2.16
CA GLN A 43 -11.25 -16.14 -2.08
C GLN A 43 -9.97 -16.88 -2.51
N MET A 44 -10.08 -17.96 -3.28
CA MET A 44 -8.92 -18.76 -3.69
C MET A 44 -7.93 -17.92 -4.50
N LEU A 45 -6.71 -17.78 -3.99
CA LEU A 45 -5.66 -16.99 -4.61
C LEU A 45 -5.28 -17.51 -6.00
N CYS A 46 -5.35 -18.83 -6.22
CA CYS A 46 -4.86 -19.55 -7.40
C CYS A 46 -5.47 -19.13 -8.75
N PHE A 47 -6.55 -18.35 -8.76
CA PHE A 47 -7.19 -17.88 -10.00
C PHE A 47 -7.34 -16.37 -10.09
N THR A 48 -6.75 -15.64 -9.14
CA THR A 48 -6.90 -14.18 -9.14
C THR A 48 -6.15 -13.58 -10.33
N LYS A 49 -6.84 -12.74 -11.11
CA LYS A 49 -6.19 -11.98 -12.21
C LYS A 49 -5.01 -11.17 -11.66
N CYS A 50 -5.15 -10.72 -10.41
CA CYS A 50 -4.14 -10.01 -9.66
C CYS A 50 -2.79 -10.75 -9.64
N LEU A 51 -2.76 -12.06 -9.33
CA LEU A 51 -1.48 -12.81 -9.31
C LEU A 51 -0.82 -12.87 -10.69
N SER A 52 -1.59 -13.08 -11.75
CA SER A 52 -1.07 -13.16 -13.12
C SER A 52 -0.51 -11.82 -13.63
N SER A 53 -0.96 -10.71 -13.02
CA SER A 53 -0.52 -9.35 -13.32
C SER A 53 0.82 -9.00 -12.67
N ILE A 54 1.31 -9.80 -11.72
CA ILE A 54 2.53 -9.46 -10.98
C ILE A 54 3.76 -9.58 -11.88
N ARG A 55 4.61 -8.56 -11.81
CA ARG A 55 5.94 -8.51 -12.40
C ARG A 55 6.96 -8.20 -11.31
N ILE A 56 8.05 -8.95 -11.27
CA ILE A 56 9.11 -8.74 -10.29
C ILE A 56 10.17 -7.82 -10.90
N LEU A 57 10.36 -6.67 -10.29
CA LEU A 57 11.41 -5.72 -10.64
C LEU A 57 12.55 -5.88 -9.64
N LYS A 58 13.75 -6.20 -10.13
CA LYS A 58 14.95 -6.33 -9.30
C LYS A 58 15.77 -5.04 -9.35
N HIS A 59 16.13 -4.51 -8.19
CA HIS A 59 17.02 -3.35 -8.07
C HIS A 59 18.11 -3.66 -7.04
N GLY A 60 19.25 -4.15 -7.51
CA GLY A 60 20.32 -4.64 -6.64
C GLY A 60 19.88 -5.87 -5.84
N ALA A 61 19.96 -5.77 -4.51
CA ALA A 61 19.50 -6.81 -3.59
C ALA A 61 17.99 -6.76 -3.31
N ASP A 62 17.34 -5.64 -3.64
CA ASP A 62 15.93 -5.42 -3.35
C ASP A 62 15.05 -5.87 -4.53
N SER A 63 13.84 -6.34 -4.19
CA SER A 63 12.82 -6.72 -5.17
C SER A 63 11.54 -5.91 -4.91
N LEU A 64 10.97 -5.37 -5.99
CA LEU A 64 9.65 -4.78 -6.01
C LEU A 64 8.71 -5.68 -6.80
N TYR A 65 7.48 -5.79 -6.33
CA TYR A 65 6.42 -6.55 -6.97
C TYR A 65 5.42 -5.56 -7.55
N MET A 66 5.48 -5.39 -8.87
CA MET A 66 4.64 -4.47 -9.61
C MET A 66 3.39 -5.18 -10.12
N PHE A 67 2.23 -4.57 -9.96
CA PHE A 67 0.96 -5.02 -10.51
C PHE A 67 0.77 -4.40 -11.90
N ASP A 68 0.80 -5.23 -12.93
CA ASP A 68 0.66 -4.84 -14.33
C ASP A 68 -0.69 -5.29 -14.89
N LEU A 69 -1.69 -4.43 -14.75
CA LEU A 69 -3.06 -4.71 -15.21
C LEU A 69 -3.23 -4.61 -16.74
N GLY A 70 -2.17 -4.27 -17.49
CA GLY A 70 -2.19 -4.19 -18.96
C GLY A 70 -3.27 -3.22 -19.47
N ASP A 71 -4.05 -3.66 -20.45
CA ASP A 71 -5.10 -2.86 -21.10
C ASP A 71 -6.28 -2.49 -20.19
N LEU A 72 -6.38 -3.11 -19.01
CA LEU A 72 -7.39 -2.77 -18.01
C LEU A 72 -6.97 -1.58 -17.13
N SER A 73 -5.77 -1.05 -17.32
CA SER A 73 -5.24 -0.02 -16.46
C SER A 73 -5.95 1.32 -16.64
N THR A 74 -6.33 1.96 -15.53
CA THR A 74 -7.03 3.26 -15.53
C THR A 74 -6.10 4.45 -15.26
N VAL A 75 -4.82 4.17 -15.00
CA VAL A 75 -3.80 5.16 -14.61
C VAL A 75 -2.50 4.94 -15.39
N LEU A 76 -1.71 6.00 -15.55
CA LEU A 76 -0.42 5.92 -16.27
C LEU A 76 0.69 5.28 -15.44
N TRP A 77 0.53 5.27 -14.11
CA TRP A 77 1.45 4.64 -13.17
C TRP A 77 0.97 3.26 -12.78
N LYS A 78 1.91 2.38 -12.45
CA LYS A 78 1.68 1.03 -11.94
C LYS A 78 1.96 0.98 -10.45
N LEU A 79 1.16 0.22 -9.72
CA LEU A 79 1.35 0.01 -8.29
C LEU A 79 2.47 -1.01 -8.06
N ALA A 80 3.42 -0.72 -7.17
CA ALA A 80 4.46 -1.66 -6.79
C ALA A 80 4.68 -1.72 -5.27
N VAL A 81 4.86 -2.92 -4.75
CA VAL A 81 5.01 -3.16 -3.30
C VAL A 81 6.33 -3.86 -2.99
N PRO A 82 6.97 -3.60 -1.84
CA PRO A 82 8.29 -4.14 -1.53
C PRO A 82 8.27 -5.51 -0.86
N SER A 83 7.09 -6.05 -0.50
CA SER A 83 6.96 -7.27 0.29
C SER A 83 5.97 -8.24 -0.33
N VAL A 84 6.33 -9.53 -0.33
CA VAL A 84 5.44 -10.63 -0.73
C VAL A 84 4.18 -10.67 0.13
N LEU A 85 4.26 -10.31 1.41
CA LEU A 85 3.09 -10.26 2.29
C LEU A 85 2.08 -9.21 1.81
N THR A 86 2.57 -8.05 1.38
CA THR A 86 1.71 -7.01 0.80
C THR A 86 1.14 -7.46 -0.54
N VAL A 87 1.90 -8.21 -1.34
CA VAL A 87 1.38 -8.79 -2.57
C VAL A 87 0.18 -9.68 -2.31
N LEU A 88 0.32 -10.63 -1.35
CA LEU A 88 -0.75 -11.54 -0.98
C LEU A 88 -1.96 -10.77 -0.43
N TYR A 89 -1.72 -9.76 0.42
CA TYR A 89 -2.78 -8.89 0.91
C TYR A 89 -3.57 -8.24 -0.24
N VAL A 90 -2.89 -7.65 -1.23
CA VAL A 90 -3.53 -7.06 -2.41
C VAL A 90 -4.29 -8.11 -3.23
N CYS A 91 -3.76 -9.32 -3.37
CA CYS A 91 -4.44 -10.40 -4.08
C CYS A 91 -5.70 -10.90 -3.35
N CYS A 92 -5.82 -10.70 -2.04
CA CYS A 92 -7.03 -11.01 -1.27
C CYS A 92 -8.08 -9.89 -1.33
N LEU A 93 -7.76 -8.73 -1.90
CA LEU A 93 -8.74 -7.65 -2.10
C LEU A 93 -9.70 -7.99 -3.26
N PRO A 94 -10.91 -7.41 -3.26
CA PRO A 94 -11.88 -7.61 -4.35
C PRO A 94 -11.29 -7.31 -5.74
N GLU A 95 -11.45 -8.26 -6.69
CA GLU A 95 -10.86 -8.15 -8.04
C GLU A 95 -11.33 -6.95 -8.87
N GLY A 96 -12.43 -6.30 -8.47
CA GLY A 96 -13.00 -5.14 -9.16
C GLY A 96 -12.39 -3.80 -8.73
N MET A 97 -11.45 -3.76 -7.78
CA MET A 97 -10.83 -2.52 -7.36
C MET A 97 -9.92 -1.95 -8.45
N SER A 98 -10.11 -0.67 -8.73
CA SER A 98 -9.20 0.14 -9.54
C SER A 98 -7.86 0.35 -8.83
N GLU A 99 -6.82 0.73 -9.57
CA GLU A 99 -5.49 0.97 -9.01
C GLU A 99 -5.48 2.10 -7.97
N LYS A 100 -6.36 3.10 -8.15
CA LYS A 100 -6.54 4.20 -7.18
C LYS A 100 -7.16 3.71 -5.88
N GLU A 101 -8.15 2.82 -5.96
CA GLU A 101 -8.77 2.21 -4.78
C GLU A 101 -7.78 1.32 -4.05
N LEU A 102 -6.99 0.52 -4.78
CA LEU A 102 -5.90 -0.26 -4.20
C LEU A 102 -4.87 0.64 -3.49
N ALA A 103 -4.41 1.70 -4.14
CA ALA A 103 -3.49 2.65 -3.54
C ALA A 103 -4.09 3.31 -2.28
N TRP A 104 -5.36 3.69 -2.33
CA TRP A 104 -6.07 4.26 -1.19
C TRP A 104 -6.17 3.28 -0.03
N GLU A 105 -6.52 2.02 -0.29
CA GLU A 105 -6.58 0.95 0.72
C GLU A 105 -5.21 0.76 1.40
N LEU A 106 -4.12 0.76 0.62
CA LEU A 106 -2.77 0.66 1.17
C LEU A 106 -2.42 1.88 2.03
N VAL A 107 -2.81 3.10 1.63
CA VAL A 107 -2.63 4.31 2.45
C VAL A 107 -3.42 4.21 3.76
N GLN A 108 -4.69 3.82 3.71
CA GLN A 108 -5.56 3.70 4.90
C GLN A 108 -5.00 2.71 5.92
N ASN A 109 -4.37 1.63 5.44
CA ASN A 109 -3.76 0.62 6.30
C ASN A 109 -2.28 0.92 6.66
N GLY A 110 -1.74 2.07 6.25
CA GLY A 110 -0.35 2.45 6.51
C GLY A 110 0.68 1.53 5.85
N ILE A 111 0.30 0.87 4.75
CA ILE A 111 1.14 -0.07 4.02
C ILE A 111 1.97 0.69 2.99
N ARG A 112 3.29 0.51 3.04
CA ARG A 112 4.22 1.14 2.09
C ARG A 112 4.07 0.55 0.68
N PHE A 113 3.96 1.42 -0.31
CA PHE A 113 4.00 1.09 -1.73
C PHE A 113 4.73 2.18 -2.53
N HIS A 114 4.91 1.93 -3.83
CA HIS A 114 5.50 2.85 -4.79
C HIS A 114 4.58 2.94 -6.02
N THR A 115 4.53 4.11 -6.64
CA THR A 115 3.93 4.30 -7.96
C THR A 115 5.04 4.38 -8.99
N LEU A 116 5.02 3.52 -10.00
CA LEU A 116 6.03 3.45 -11.05
C LEU A 116 5.43 3.88 -12.37
N GLN A 117 6.05 4.80 -13.07
CA GLN A 117 5.63 5.22 -14.41
C GLN A 117 6.77 5.03 -15.39
N HIS A 118 6.45 4.63 -16.62
CA HIS A 118 7.46 4.51 -17.66
C HIS A 118 8.02 5.90 -17.99
N CYS A 119 9.34 6.02 -18.17
CA CYS A 119 9.95 7.31 -18.44
C CYS A 119 9.38 7.99 -19.70
N ASP A 120 9.07 7.20 -20.73
CA ASP A 120 8.55 7.71 -22.00
C ASP A 120 7.11 8.24 -21.91
N THR A 121 6.38 7.94 -20.83
CA THR A 121 5.04 8.46 -20.58
C THR A 121 5.03 9.63 -19.60
N LEU A 122 6.20 10.07 -19.12
CA LEU A 122 6.30 11.25 -18.28
C LEU A 122 6.20 12.50 -19.16
N ASP A 123 5.19 13.31 -18.89
CA ASP A 123 5.14 14.65 -19.46
C ASP A 123 6.31 15.48 -18.92
N SER A 124 6.84 16.36 -19.77
CA SER A 124 7.80 17.37 -19.30
C SER A 124 7.14 18.15 -18.18
N ALA A 125 7.84 18.27 -17.05
CA ALA A 125 7.39 19.13 -15.98
C ALA A 125 7.06 20.51 -16.59
N PRO A 126 5.93 21.13 -16.21
CA PRO A 126 5.67 22.51 -16.60
C PRO A 126 6.92 23.31 -16.32
N GLU A 127 7.34 24.19 -17.23
CA GLU A 127 8.42 25.13 -16.92
C GLU A 127 8.06 25.74 -15.56
N GLU A 128 8.90 25.48 -14.56
CA GLU A 128 8.74 26.11 -13.26
C GLU A 128 8.71 27.60 -13.57
N LYS A 129 7.52 28.19 -13.52
CA LYS A 129 7.41 29.61 -13.25
C LYS A 129 8.06 29.69 -11.89
N LEU A 130 9.34 30.04 -11.88
CA LEU A 130 10.07 30.45 -10.71
C LEU A 130 9.28 31.65 -10.19
N THR A 131 8.22 31.39 -9.42
CA THR A 131 7.73 32.32 -8.45
C THR A 131 8.89 32.44 -7.51
N ALA A 132 9.73 33.43 -7.78
CA ALA A 132 10.92 33.80 -7.03
C ALA A 132 10.52 34.32 -5.64
N THR A 133 9.57 33.66 -4.98
CA THR A 133 9.35 33.73 -3.56
C THR A 133 10.48 32.93 -2.94
N MET A 134 11.69 33.49 -3.03
CA MET A 134 12.89 32.99 -2.36
C MET A 134 12.51 32.88 -0.89
N VAL A 135 12.23 31.67 -0.42
CA VAL A 135 11.88 31.45 0.99
C VAL A 135 13.11 31.89 1.78
N PRO A 136 12.99 32.87 2.70
CA PRO A 136 14.13 33.35 3.45
C PRO A 136 14.77 32.16 4.17
N MET A 137 16.03 31.87 3.85
CA MET A 137 16.77 30.82 4.52
C MET A 137 17.01 31.25 5.98
N ARG A 138 16.39 30.55 6.93
CA ARG A 138 16.56 30.82 8.36
C ARG A 138 17.74 30.02 8.89
N LEU A 139 18.75 30.71 9.41
CA LEU A 139 19.91 30.09 10.02
C LEU A 139 19.63 29.67 11.47
N SER A 140 20.46 28.77 12.01
CA SER A 140 20.40 28.38 13.42
C SER A 140 20.64 29.60 14.31
N GLY A 141 19.61 30.01 15.06
CA GLY A 141 19.61 31.23 15.89
C GLY A 141 18.61 32.29 15.44
N HIS A 142 17.89 32.08 14.34
CA HIS A 142 16.78 32.96 13.94
C HIS A 142 15.69 33.00 15.01
N ILE A 143 15.29 34.19 15.43
CA ILE A 143 14.13 34.42 16.30
C ILE A 143 12.99 34.91 15.43
N PHE A 144 11.89 34.14 15.45
CA PHE A 144 10.69 34.46 14.69
C PHE A 144 10.17 35.85 15.07
N ASN A 145 9.92 36.69 14.07
CA ASN A 145 9.46 38.06 14.25
C ASN A 145 8.22 38.37 13.40
N LYS A 146 7.72 39.60 13.51
CA LYS A 146 6.53 40.04 12.78
C LYS A 146 6.67 39.90 11.26
N GLY A 147 7.86 40.14 10.71
CA GLY A 147 8.14 39.99 9.29
C GLY A 147 8.02 38.54 8.80
N ASP A 148 8.37 37.56 9.64
CA ASP A 148 8.16 36.14 9.33
C ASP A 148 6.67 35.80 9.22
N HIS A 149 5.85 36.37 10.09
CA HIS A 149 4.40 36.19 10.06
C HIS A 149 3.78 36.82 8.81
N GLU A 150 4.14 38.06 8.49
CA GLU A 150 3.65 38.75 7.29
C GLU A 150 4.09 38.03 5.99
N PHE A 151 5.29 37.46 5.97
CA PHE A 151 5.75 36.62 4.86
C PHE A 151 4.94 35.33 4.74
N TYR A 152 4.65 34.66 5.86
CA TYR A 152 3.83 33.46 5.90
C TYR A 152 2.40 33.72 5.39
N GLU A 153 1.75 34.80 5.83
CA GLU A 153 0.41 35.17 5.36
C GLU A 153 0.37 35.40 3.84
N LYS A 154 1.40 36.07 3.29
CA LYS A 154 1.52 36.27 1.84
C LYS A 154 1.70 34.95 1.09
N GLN A 155 2.48 34.00 1.63
CA GLN A 155 2.63 32.68 1.03
C GLN A 155 1.32 31.88 1.06
N CYS A 156 0.59 31.92 2.17
CA CYS A 156 -0.72 31.28 2.27
C CYS A 156 -1.69 31.85 1.23
N GLN A 157 -1.75 33.18 1.07
CA GLN A 157 -2.60 33.81 0.05
C GLN A 157 -2.22 33.37 -1.37
N LEU A 158 -0.92 33.32 -1.70
CA LEU A 158 -0.48 32.88 -3.03
C LEU A 158 -0.84 31.42 -3.33
N LEU A 159 -0.77 30.53 -2.33
CA LEU A 159 -1.16 29.13 -2.48
C LEU A 159 -2.68 28.93 -2.60
N PHE A 160 -3.49 29.86 -2.11
CA PHE A 160 -4.95 29.83 -2.25
C PHE A 160 -5.47 30.20 -3.65
N PHE A 161 -4.61 30.77 -4.51
CA PHE A 161 -4.96 31.16 -5.89
C PHE A 161 -4.38 30.23 -6.97
N LEU A 162 -3.80 29.09 -6.57
CA LEU A 162 -3.41 27.97 -7.44
C LEU A 162 -4.41 26.82 -7.27
#